data_AF-A0A2B7ZZA5-F1
#
_entry.id   AF-A0A2B7ZZA5-F1
#
_cell.length_a   1.000
_cell.length_b   1.000
_cell.length_c   1.000
_cell.angle_alpha   90.00
_cell.angle_beta   90.00
_cell.angle_gamma   90.00
#
_symmetry.space_group_name_H-M   'P 1'
#
loop_
_entity.id
_entity.type
_entity.pdbx_description
1 polymer ?
#
loop_
_entity_poly.entity_id
_entity_poly.type
_entity_poly.pdbx_seq_one_letter_code
_entity_poly.pdbx_strand_id
1 'polypeptide(L)'
;SYSSGNVSGNLSARGILNIGGLAGTLEGSGNISNCFATGNINARSGFAVYGGGLAGALLASIANCYATGNVACTATAQTNNIGALGGVISSNTTYTNCYRNSGAAITVNGQPATLTDASVTTPKTKAEMQNNDFRDLLNSGTSVWGRDSGKNDGLPYIIGVGVGR
;
A
#
# COMPACT_ATOMS: atom_id res chain seq x y z
N SER A 1 -8.34 -8.94 -1.58
CA SER A 1 -9.24 -7.96 -0.90
C SER A 1 -8.93 -6.55 -1.34
N TYR A 2 -9.80 -5.56 -1.12
CA TYR A 2 -9.47 -4.18 -1.49
C TYR A 2 -9.95 -3.16 -0.46
N SER A 3 -9.34 -1.97 -0.52
CA SER A 3 -9.78 -0.78 0.20
C SER A 3 -9.59 0.47 -0.67
N SER A 4 -10.63 1.28 -0.82
CA SER A 4 -10.56 2.54 -1.56
C SER A 4 -10.83 3.76 -0.68
N GLY A 5 -11.16 3.56 0.59
CA GLY A 5 -11.45 4.63 1.53
C GLY A 5 -10.17 5.29 2.03
N ASN A 6 -10.22 6.61 2.23
CA ASN A 6 -9.15 7.32 2.94
C ASN A 6 -9.08 6.83 4.39
N VAL A 7 -7.86 6.62 4.89
CA VAL A 7 -7.61 6.17 6.26
C VAL A 7 -6.93 7.30 7.02
N SER A 8 -7.39 7.56 8.24
CA SER A 8 -6.76 8.53 9.13
C SER A 8 -6.51 7.94 10.51
N GLY A 9 -5.44 8.37 11.16
CA GLY A 9 -5.09 7.94 12.51
C GLY A 9 -4.43 9.06 13.30
N ASN A 10 -4.81 9.21 14.56
CA ASN A 10 -4.22 10.19 15.47
C ASN A 10 -3.97 9.53 16.84
N LEU A 11 -2.70 9.38 17.19
CA LEU A 11 -2.27 8.82 18.46
C LEU A 11 -1.49 9.89 19.25
N SER A 12 -2.11 10.45 20.30
CA SER A 12 -1.48 11.47 21.15
C SER A 12 -0.54 10.89 22.21
N ALA A 13 -0.73 9.62 22.58
CA ALA A 13 0.09 8.93 23.58
C ALA A 13 1.46 8.50 23.03
N ARG A 14 2.40 8.18 23.93
CA ARG A 14 3.69 7.56 23.57
C ARG A 14 3.47 6.13 23.09
N GLY A 15 3.23 5.96 21.79
CA GLY A 15 3.04 4.66 21.15
C GLY A 15 3.36 4.69 19.66
N ILE A 16 3.50 3.50 19.08
CA ILE A 16 3.72 3.33 17.64
C ILE A 16 2.36 3.16 16.97
N LEU A 17 2.04 4.05 16.03
CA LEU A 17 0.84 3.92 15.19
C LEU A 17 1.17 3.10 13.94
N ASN A 18 0.62 1.89 13.85
CA ASN A 18 0.64 1.07 12.64
C ASN A 18 -0.60 1.38 11.80
N ILE A 19 -0.42 1.87 10.58
CA ILE A 19 -1.52 2.29 9.73
C ILE A 19 -1.28 1.94 8.27
N GLY A 20 -2.28 1.34 7.64
CA GLY A 20 -2.30 1.06 6.22
C GLY A 20 -3.69 1.08 5.64
N GLY A 21 -3.77 1.13 4.31
CA GLY A 21 -5.04 1.21 3.59
C GLY A 21 -5.91 -0.03 3.75
N LEU A 22 -5.27 -1.21 3.92
CA LEU A 22 -5.96 -2.49 4.10
C LEU A 22 -5.95 -2.95 5.57
N ALA A 23 -4.81 -2.82 6.26
CA ALA A 23 -4.66 -3.25 7.65
C ALA A 23 -3.58 -2.45 8.40
N GLY A 24 -3.58 -2.47 9.73
CA GLY A 24 -2.45 -1.94 10.51
C GLY A 24 -1.22 -2.85 10.41
N THR A 25 -1.42 -4.15 10.63
CA THR A 25 -0.38 -5.17 10.58
C THR A 25 -0.87 -6.36 9.76
N LEU A 26 0.01 -6.85 8.90
CA LEU A 26 -0.14 -8.07 8.11
C LEU A 26 1.05 -8.97 8.44
N GLU A 27 0.83 -10.04 9.20
CA GLU A 27 1.88 -10.93 9.71
C GLU A 27 1.45 -12.40 9.65
N GLY A 28 2.43 -13.30 9.78
CA GLY A 28 2.21 -14.74 9.87
C GLY A 28 2.58 -15.52 8.60
N SER A 29 2.28 -16.81 8.60
CA SER A 29 2.62 -17.75 7.52
C SER A 29 1.62 -17.75 6.36
N GLY A 30 0.57 -16.93 6.42
CA GLY A 30 -0.42 -16.81 5.36
C GLY A 30 0.12 -15.99 4.17
N ASN A 31 -0.24 -16.40 2.96
CA ASN A 31 0.06 -15.63 1.76
C ASN A 31 -1.02 -14.56 1.53
N ILE A 32 -0.60 -13.30 1.37
CA ILE A 32 -1.52 -12.21 1.05
C ILE A 32 -1.44 -11.95 -0.43
N SER A 33 -2.49 -12.30 -1.15
CA SER A 33 -2.50 -12.19 -2.60
C SER A 33 -3.70 -11.43 -3.12
N ASN A 34 -3.50 -10.83 -4.29
CA ASN A 34 -4.56 -10.16 -5.04
C ASN A 34 -5.25 -9.08 -4.18
N CYS A 35 -4.45 -8.16 -3.64
CA CYS A 35 -4.92 -7.09 -2.77
C CYS A 35 -4.54 -5.73 -3.30
N PHE A 36 -5.42 -4.74 -3.09
CA PHE A 36 -5.07 -3.36 -3.42
C PHE A 36 -5.64 -2.33 -2.46
N ALA A 37 -4.97 -1.19 -2.38
CA ALA A 37 -5.45 -0.01 -1.69
C ALA A 37 -5.27 1.27 -2.51
N THR A 38 -6.33 2.06 -2.68
CA THR A 38 -6.29 3.32 -3.45
C THR A 38 -6.54 4.57 -2.63
N GLY A 39 -7.08 4.42 -1.42
CA GLY A 39 -7.34 5.54 -0.52
C GLY A 39 -6.06 6.18 0.02
N ASN A 40 -6.13 7.48 0.33
CA ASN A 40 -5.03 8.22 0.93
C ASN A 40 -4.93 7.91 2.44
N ILE A 41 -3.70 7.92 2.96
CA ILE A 41 -3.41 7.73 4.39
C ILE A 41 -2.93 9.04 4.98
N ASN A 42 -3.54 9.45 6.10
CA ASN A 42 -3.15 10.61 6.89
C ASN A 42 -2.98 10.22 8.36
N ALA A 43 -1.75 10.15 8.84
CA ALA A 43 -1.43 9.65 10.16
C ALA A 43 -0.66 10.67 11.00
N ARG A 44 -1.01 10.78 12.28
CA ARG A 44 -0.27 11.57 13.25
C ARG A 44 -0.01 10.77 14.52
N SER A 45 1.22 10.81 15.01
CA SER A 45 1.58 10.24 16.31
C SER A 45 2.42 11.22 17.13
N GLY A 46 2.21 11.25 18.44
CA GLY A 46 3.07 11.94 19.41
C GLY A 46 4.40 11.22 19.67
N PHE A 47 4.63 10.09 19.01
CA PHE A 47 5.88 9.34 19.05
C PHE A 47 6.29 8.85 17.66
N ALA A 48 5.92 7.64 17.22
CA ALA A 48 6.33 7.08 15.93
C ALA A 48 5.15 6.61 15.08
N VAL A 49 5.34 6.58 13.76
CA VAL A 49 4.38 6.04 12.79
C VAL A 49 5.06 5.00 11.89
N TYR A 50 4.41 3.86 11.73
CA TYR A 50 4.68 2.88 10.67
C TYR A 50 3.52 2.94 9.68
N GLY A 51 3.79 3.49 8.49
CA GLY A 51 2.77 3.79 7.49
C GLY A 51 3.08 3.14 6.16
N GLY A 52 2.10 2.47 5.56
CA GLY A 52 2.24 1.91 4.22
C GLY A 52 0.91 1.82 3.50
N GLY A 53 0.91 1.92 2.17
CA GLY A 53 -0.32 1.95 1.38
C GLY A 53 -1.21 0.73 1.60
N LEU A 54 -0.65 -0.47 1.85
CA LEU A 54 -1.41 -1.66 2.25
C LEU A 54 -1.43 -1.83 3.77
N ALA A 55 -0.25 -1.80 4.40
CA ALA A 55 -0.10 -2.03 5.84
C ALA A 55 0.98 -1.16 6.48
N GLY A 56 0.81 -0.84 7.77
CA GLY A 56 1.86 -0.22 8.56
C GLY A 56 3.03 -1.18 8.77
N ALA A 57 2.74 -2.41 9.18
CA ALA A 57 3.69 -3.51 9.25
C ALA A 57 3.28 -4.64 8.27
N LEU A 58 4.16 -4.96 7.34
CA LEU A 58 3.97 -5.92 6.26
C LEU A 58 5.02 -7.04 6.38
N LEU A 59 4.73 -7.98 7.28
CA LEU A 59 5.63 -9.03 7.76
C LEU A 59 5.23 -10.43 7.25
N ALA A 60 4.52 -10.48 6.12
CA ALA A 60 4.07 -11.72 5.47
C ALA A 60 4.42 -11.69 3.98
N SER A 61 4.51 -12.87 3.36
CA SER A 61 4.71 -12.97 1.91
C SER A 61 3.50 -12.43 1.17
N ILE A 62 3.74 -11.54 0.20
CA ILE A 62 2.69 -10.91 -0.60
C ILE A 62 2.90 -11.07 -2.10
N ALA A 63 1.80 -11.22 -2.83
CA ALA A 63 1.83 -11.42 -4.28
C ALA A 63 0.71 -10.69 -5.01
N ASN A 64 1.01 -10.12 -6.18
CA ASN A 64 0.02 -9.46 -7.05
C ASN A 64 -0.74 -8.36 -6.33
N CYS A 65 -0.02 -7.46 -5.67
CA CYS A 65 -0.60 -6.42 -4.82
C CYS A 65 -0.18 -5.04 -5.29
N TYR A 66 -1.02 -4.04 -5.07
CA TYR A 66 -0.62 -2.65 -5.36
C TYR A 66 -1.25 -1.61 -4.45
N ALA A 67 -0.60 -0.45 -4.34
CA ALA A 67 -1.15 0.71 -3.68
C ALA A 67 -0.96 1.98 -4.53
N THR A 68 -1.96 2.88 -4.53
CA THR A 68 -1.91 4.10 -5.35
C THR A 68 -2.12 5.41 -4.60
N GLY A 69 -2.67 5.36 -3.39
CA GLY A 69 -2.96 6.53 -2.57
C GLY A 69 -1.70 7.20 -2.01
N ASN A 70 -1.83 8.48 -1.68
CA ASN A 70 -0.80 9.24 -0.98
C ASN A 70 -0.67 8.73 0.47
N VAL A 71 0.53 8.85 1.04
CA VAL A 71 0.80 8.49 2.44
C VAL A 71 1.47 9.67 3.12
N ALA A 72 0.74 10.35 4.00
CA ALA A 72 1.24 11.49 4.76
C ALA A 72 1.26 11.15 6.26
N CYS A 73 2.46 11.07 6.82
CA CYS A 73 2.65 10.77 8.23
C CYS A 73 3.33 11.92 8.95
N THR A 74 2.91 12.23 10.17
CA THR A 74 3.54 13.22 11.04
C THR A 74 3.86 12.57 12.39
N ALA A 75 5.13 12.62 12.80
CA ALA A 75 5.54 12.11 14.10
C ALA A 75 6.74 12.87 14.67
N THR A 76 6.88 12.81 15.98
CA THR A 76 7.93 13.53 16.73
C THR A 76 9.19 12.70 16.94
N ALA A 77 9.12 11.37 16.85
CA ALA A 77 10.28 10.50 16.94
C ALA A 77 11.11 10.54 15.65
N GLN A 78 12.41 10.26 15.80
CA GLN A 78 13.35 10.22 14.68
C GLN A 78 13.16 8.98 13.79
N THR A 79 12.53 7.91 14.30
CA THR A 79 12.34 6.65 13.58
C THR A 79 10.91 6.53 13.06
N ASN A 80 10.69 6.93 11.81
CA ASN A 80 9.44 6.73 11.08
C ASN A 80 9.72 5.80 9.91
N ASN A 81 8.97 4.70 9.84
CA ASN A 81 9.13 3.71 8.80
C ASN A 81 7.95 3.80 7.85
N ILE A 82 8.16 4.47 6.72
CA ILE A 82 7.13 4.67 5.70
C ILE A 82 7.53 3.91 4.44
N GLY A 83 6.59 3.17 3.89
CA GLY A 83 6.73 2.50 2.60
C GLY A 83 5.52 2.78 1.72
N ALA A 84 5.63 2.39 0.46
CA ALA A 84 4.52 2.53 -0.47
C ALA A 84 3.43 1.46 -0.26
N LEU A 85 3.82 0.24 0.10
CA LEU A 85 2.94 -0.87 0.48
C LEU A 85 3.06 -1.16 1.98
N GLY A 86 4.28 -1.21 2.52
CA GLY A 86 4.56 -1.59 3.90
C GLY A 86 5.52 -0.63 4.59
N GLY A 87 5.14 -0.06 5.74
CA GLY A 87 6.04 0.78 6.54
C GLY A 87 7.21 -0.02 7.10
N VAL A 88 6.93 -1.13 7.77
CA VAL A 88 7.93 -2.12 8.20
C VAL A 88 7.79 -3.36 7.33
N ILE A 89 8.90 -3.86 6.77
CA ILE A 89 8.94 -5.06 5.94
C ILE A 89 9.88 -6.11 6.53
N SER A 90 9.67 -7.38 6.16
CA SER A 90 10.54 -8.49 6.56
C SER A 90 11.46 -8.91 5.42
N SER A 91 12.74 -9.17 5.71
CA SER A 91 13.67 -9.75 4.73
C SER A 91 13.46 -11.25 4.52
N ASN A 92 12.68 -11.90 5.38
CA ASN A 92 12.47 -13.34 5.38
C ASN A 92 11.18 -13.77 4.66
N THR A 93 10.54 -12.83 3.96
CA THR A 93 9.29 -13.05 3.22
C THR A 93 9.46 -12.71 1.74
N THR A 94 8.57 -13.22 0.91
CA THR A 94 8.62 -13.00 -0.54
C THR A 94 7.64 -11.91 -0.96
N TYR A 95 8.12 -10.99 -1.81
CA TYR A 95 7.30 -9.96 -2.43
C TYR A 95 7.33 -10.19 -3.95
N THR A 96 6.20 -10.53 -4.54
CA THR A 96 6.10 -10.87 -5.97
C THR A 96 5.07 -10.00 -6.65
N ASN A 97 5.40 -9.38 -7.78
CA ASN A 97 4.46 -8.57 -8.57
C ASN A 97 3.74 -7.53 -7.69
N CYS A 98 4.53 -6.80 -6.92
CA CYS A 98 4.08 -5.78 -5.98
C CYS A 98 4.42 -4.40 -6.49
N TYR A 99 3.41 -3.52 -6.61
CA TYR A 99 3.55 -2.28 -7.37
C TYR A 99 3.04 -1.05 -6.62
N ARG A 100 3.71 0.07 -6.82
CA ARG A 100 3.30 1.36 -6.25
C ARG A 100 3.09 2.41 -7.33
N ASN A 101 2.15 3.32 -7.10
CA ASN A 101 2.03 4.54 -7.89
C ASN A 101 3.25 5.44 -7.63
N SER A 102 4.10 5.64 -8.63
CA SER A 102 5.29 6.49 -8.53
C SER A 102 4.98 7.97 -8.37
N GLY A 103 3.77 8.40 -8.74
CA GLY A 103 3.28 9.76 -8.55
C GLY A 103 2.60 10.00 -7.20
N ALA A 104 2.47 8.98 -6.34
CA ALA A 104 1.91 9.17 -5.01
C ALA A 104 2.86 10.00 -4.13
N ALA A 105 2.33 11.02 -3.47
CA ALA A 105 3.07 11.80 -2.48
C ALA A 105 3.21 10.97 -1.19
N ILE A 106 4.42 10.52 -0.90
CA ILE A 106 4.75 9.77 0.31
C ILE A 106 5.69 10.62 1.17
N THR A 107 5.21 11.02 2.34
CA THR A 107 5.86 12.06 3.16
C THR A 107 5.88 11.73 4.65
N VAL A 108 6.94 12.20 5.31
CA VAL A 108 7.08 12.26 6.76
C VAL A 108 7.34 13.70 7.15
N ASN A 109 6.53 14.26 8.06
CA ASN A 109 6.66 15.64 8.54
C ASN A 109 6.71 16.67 7.39
N GLY A 110 5.92 16.43 6.34
CA GLY A 110 5.84 17.29 5.15
C GLY A 110 7.01 17.17 4.17
N GLN A 111 8.00 16.31 4.44
CA GLN A 111 9.13 16.06 3.54
C GLN A 111 8.98 14.71 2.83
N PRO A 112 9.48 14.56 1.58
CA PRO A 112 9.51 13.26 0.91
C PRO A 112 10.18 12.19 1.76
N ALA A 113 9.55 11.02 1.88
CA ALA A 113 10.09 9.92 2.68
C ALA A 113 11.03 9.03 1.85
N THR A 114 12.07 8.51 2.49
CA THR A 114 12.81 7.36 1.97
C THR A 114 11.99 6.09 2.24
N LEU A 115 11.58 5.41 1.18
CA LEU A 115 10.69 4.25 1.30
C LEU A 115 11.46 3.02 1.79
N THR A 116 10.99 2.42 2.89
CA THR A 116 11.55 1.18 3.46
C THR A 116 11.39 -0.02 2.53
N ASP A 117 10.37 -0.02 1.69
CA ASP A 117 10.00 -1.10 0.77
C ASP A 117 10.37 -0.82 -0.69
N ALA A 118 11.26 0.16 -0.95
CA ALA A 118 11.69 0.49 -2.30
C ALA A 118 12.33 -0.69 -3.05
N SER A 119 13.04 -1.58 -2.34
CA SER A 119 13.70 -2.75 -2.91
C SER A 119 12.76 -3.91 -3.27
N VAL A 120 11.56 -3.92 -2.68
CA VAL A 120 10.59 -5.01 -2.83
C VAL A 120 9.31 -4.57 -3.56
N THR A 121 9.26 -3.31 -4.00
CA THR A 121 8.14 -2.73 -4.75
C THR A 121 8.62 -2.16 -6.07
N THR A 122 7.84 -2.39 -7.13
CA THR A 122 8.13 -1.84 -8.45
C THR A 122 7.32 -0.54 -8.67
N PRO A 123 7.96 0.62 -8.91
CA PRO A 123 7.24 1.84 -9.26
C PRO A 123 6.62 1.75 -10.65
N LYS A 124 5.38 2.23 -10.76
CA LYS A 124 4.70 2.53 -12.03
C LYS A 124 3.91 3.81 -11.88
N THR A 125 3.87 4.63 -12.92
CA THR A 125 2.97 5.79 -12.97
C THR A 125 1.52 5.32 -12.94
N LYS A 126 0.60 6.20 -12.51
CA LYS A 126 -0.84 5.89 -12.56
C LYS A 126 -1.30 5.51 -13.98
N ALA A 127 -0.79 6.18 -15.01
CA ALA A 127 -1.12 5.86 -16.40
C ALA A 127 -0.68 4.45 -16.81
N GLU A 128 0.54 4.04 -16.45
CA GLU A 128 1.00 2.66 -16.64
C GLU A 128 0.15 1.67 -15.85
N MET A 129 -0.27 2.03 -14.64
CA MET A 129 -1.15 1.17 -13.83
C MET A 129 -2.58 1.06 -14.39
N GLN A 130 -2.99 1.92 -15.33
CA GLN A 130 -4.33 1.91 -15.91
C GLN A 130 -4.42 1.12 -17.22
N ASN A 131 -3.35 0.46 -17.67
CA ASN A 131 -3.33 -0.31 -18.90
C ASN A 131 -3.55 -1.82 -18.68
N ASN A 132 -3.83 -2.54 -19.78
CA ASN A 132 -4.04 -3.98 -19.73
C ASN A 132 -2.76 -4.75 -19.38
N ASP A 133 -1.60 -4.24 -19.81
CA ASP A 133 -0.30 -4.86 -19.50
C ASP A 133 -0.07 -4.92 -17.98
N PHE A 134 -0.43 -3.87 -17.24
CA PHE A 134 -0.34 -3.85 -15.79
C PHE A 134 -1.31 -4.82 -15.13
N ARG A 135 -2.55 -4.90 -15.60
CA ARG A 135 -3.49 -5.94 -15.15
C ARG A 135 -2.88 -7.34 -15.36
N ASP A 136 -2.22 -7.58 -16.49
CA ASP A 136 -1.65 -8.89 -16.81
C ASP A 136 -0.44 -9.24 -15.95
N LEU A 137 0.36 -8.25 -15.54
CA LEU A 137 1.40 -8.41 -14.54
C LEU A 137 0.85 -8.87 -13.16
N LEU A 138 -0.37 -8.45 -12.79
CA LEU A 138 -1.02 -8.89 -11.55
C LEU A 138 -1.63 -10.29 -11.67
N ASN A 139 -1.91 -10.77 -12.88
CA ASN A 139 -2.61 -12.03 -13.06
C ASN A 139 -1.72 -13.26 -12.83
N SER A 140 -0.41 -13.18 -13.09
CA SER A 140 0.57 -14.26 -12.82
C SER A 140 0.08 -15.69 -13.11
N GLY A 141 -0.72 -15.89 -14.16
CA GLY A 141 -1.32 -17.19 -14.53
C GLY A 141 -2.75 -17.46 -14.05
N THR A 142 -3.43 -16.50 -13.41
CA THR A 142 -4.82 -16.60 -12.94
C THR A 142 -5.65 -15.42 -13.44
N SER A 143 -6.89 -15.63 -13.88
CA SER A 143 -7.77 -14.57 -14.40
C SER A 143 -8.59 -13.93 -13.26
N VAL A 144 -7.93 -13.36 -12.25
CA VAL A 144 -8.63 -12.75 -11.10
C VAL A 144 -8.74 -11.23 -11.20
N TRP A 145 -7.90 -10.59 -12.00
CA TRP A 145 -7.92 -9.14 -12.22
C TRP A 145 -8.64 -8.77 -13.51
N GLY A 146 -9.64 -7.90 -13.40
CA GLY A 146 -10.31 -7.21 -14.48
C GLY A 146 -9.82 -5.77 -14.61
N ARG A 147 -10.13 -5.11 -15.73
CA ARG A 147 -9.87 -3.68 -15.94
C ARG A 147 -10.98 -3.07 -16.76
N ASP A 148 -11.47 -1.91 -16.33
CA ASP A 148 -12.55 -1.15 -16.95
C ASP A 148 -12.32 0.32 -16.61
N SER A 149 -12.32 1.22 -17.60
CA SER A 149 -12.09 2.65 -17.38
C SER A 149 -13.12 3.30 -16.47
N GLY A 150 -14.32 2.73 -16.34
CA GLY A 150 -15.38 3.21 -15.46
C GLY A 150 -15.32 2.68 -14.03
N LYS A 151 -14.32 1.88 -13.67
CA LYS A 151 -14.21 1.21 -12.36
C LYS A 151 -12.85 1.48 -11.74
N ASN A 152 -12.81 1.69 -10.42
CA ASN A 152 -11.56 1.88 -9.66
C ASN A 152 -10.63 2.91 -10.32
N ASP A 153 -11.20 3.98 -10.87
CA ASP A 153 -10.45 5.02 -11.60
C ASP A 153 -9.57 4.45 -12.72
N GLY A 154 -10.08 3.46 -13.46
CA GLY A 154 -9.39 2.79 -14.56
C GLY A 154 -8.24 1.85 -14.16
N LEU A 155 -7.96 1.73 -12.86
CA LEU A 155 -6.99 0.76 -12.32
C LEU A 155 -7.60 -0.65 -12.36
N PRO A 156 -6.77 -1.71 -12.37
CA PRO A 156 -7.24 -3.07 -12.23
C PRO A 156 -8.14 -3.24 -11.01
N TYR A 157 -9.03 -4.22 -11.05
CA TYR A 157 -9.87 -4.59 -9.93
C TYR A 157 -10.03 -6.09 -9.86
N ILE A 158 -10.37 -6.59 -8.69
CA ILE A 158 -10.58 -8.02 -8.50
C ILE A 158 -11.99 -8.36 -8.99
N ILE A 159 -12.10 -9.32 -9.90
CA ILE A 159 -13.38 -9.74 -10.48
C ILE A 159 -14.26 -10.33 -9.39
N GLY A 160 -15.55 -9.95 -9.37
CA GLY A 160 -16.55 -10.54 -8.47
C GLY A 160 -16.63 -9.95 -7.06
N VAL A 161 -15.74 -9.04 -6.66
CA VAL A 161 -15.77 -8.43 -5.30
C VAL A 161 -16.24 -6.97 -5.27
N GLY A 162 -16.70 -6.42 -6.39
CA GLY A 162 -17.08 -5.00 -6.48
C GLY A 162 -15.87 -4.07 -6.34
N VAL A 163 -16.08 -2.79 -6.62
CA VAL A 163 -15.09 -1.73 -6.35
C VAL A 163 -15.82 -0.53 -5.80
N GLY A 164 -15.20 0.18 -4.86
CA GLY A 164 -15.70 1.50 -4.45
C GLY A 164 -15.76 2.43 -5.67
N ARG A 165 -16.73 3.34 -5.67
CA ARG A 165 -16.78 4.44 -6.65
C ARG A 165 -15.68 5.44 -6.39
#